data_AF-A0A2E2AT60-F1
#
_entry.id   AF-A0A2E2AT60-F1
#
_cell.length_a   1.000
_cell.length_b   1.000
_cell.length_c   1.000
_cell.angle_alpha   90.00
_cell.angle_beta   90.00
_cell.angle_gamma   90.00
#
_symmetry.space_group_name_H-M   'P 1'
#
loop_
_entity.id
_entity.type
_entity.pdbx_description
1 polymer ?
#
loop_
_entity_poly.entity_id
_entity_poly.type
_entity_poly.pdbx_seq_one_letter_code
_entity_poly.pdbx_strand_id
1 'polypeptide(L)'
;MVAIFTRKLDDSLVSLAKKLQGKLYENSAKQLRCFVVYITDEPAKFEEELAALAVKHRLRTLPLTVFDGVDGPQEIKLSPKAENTVLMWKGLQVKSNYAFGEGEMDENAVENLVLGLNAILE
;
A
#
# COMPACT_ATOMS: atom_id res chain seq x y z
N MET A 1 3.03 -10.22 4.99
CA MET A 1 3.47 -9.17 4.05
C MET A 1 2.26 -8.39 3.58
N VAL A 2 2.39 -7.08 3.44
CA VAL A 2 1.35 -6.19 2.92
C VAL A 2 1.86 -5.56 1.62
N ALA A 3 1.06 -5.61 0.57
CA ALA A 3 1.36 -4.96 -0.70
C ALA A 3 0.22 -3.98 -1.00
N ILE A 4 0.57 -2.72 -1.23
CA ILE A 4 -0.38 -1.65 -1.54
C ILE A 4 -0.15 -1.27 -2.99
N PHE A 5 -1.18 -1.37 -3.81
CA PHE A 5 -1.19 -0.90 -5.18
C PHE A 5 -2.10 0.31 -5.25
N THR A 6 -1.60 1.43 -5.74
CA THR A 6 -2.36 2.68 -5.77
C THR A 6 -2.17 3.42 -7.08
N ARG A 7 -3.24 4.03 -7.57
CA ARG A 7 -3.25 4.90 -8.76
C ARG A 7 -3.27 6.37 -8.38
N LYS A 8 -3.22 6.71 -7.08
CA LYS A 8 -3.34 8.09 -6.60
C LYS A 8 -2.47 8.36 -5.37
N LEU A 9 -1.80 9.50 -5.38
CA LEU A 9 -0.99 9.98 -4.26
C LEU A 9 -1.77 11.00 -3.45
N ASP A 10 -2.63 10.52 -2.54
CA ASP A 10 -3.50 11.37 -1.72
C ASP A 10 -3.27 11.21 -0.20
N ASP A 11 -4.02 11.99 0.58
CA ASP A 11 -3.91 12.01 2.05
C ASP A 11 -4.34 10.67 2.68
N SER A 12 -5.26 9.93 2.05
CA SER A 12 -5.67 8.60 2.51
C SER A 12 -4.52 7.60 2.38
N LEU A 13 -3.81 7.59 1.25
CA LEU A 13 -2.62 6.78 1.06
C LEU A 13 -1.53 7.15 2.09
N VAL A 14 -1.31 8.45 2.30
CA VAL A 14 -0.32 8.93 3.30
C VAL A 14 -0.70 8.48 4.71
N SER A 15 -1.98 8.57 5.08
CA SER A 15 -2.50 8.13 6.38
C SER A 15 -2.24 6.64 6.60
N LEU A 16 -2.60 5.81 5.61
CA LEU A 16 -2.35 4.38 5.62
C LEU A 16 -0.85 4.06 5.73
N ALA A 17 -0.02 4.69 4.90
CA ALA A 17 1.43 4.51 4.88
C ALA A 17 2.08 4.82 6.24
N LYS A 18 1.66 5.91 6.90
CA LYS A 18 2.15 6.27 8.24
C LYS A 18 1.76 5.23 9.30
N LYS A 19 0.51 4.78 9.30
CA LYS A 19 0.04 3.75 10.25
C LYS A 19 0.79 2.44 10.06
N LEU A 20 0.98 2.01 8.81
CA LEU A 20 1.73 0.79 8.51
C LEU A 20 3.22 0.91 8.83
N GLN A 21 3.84 2.07 8.62
CA GLN A 21 5.20 2.33 9.09
C GLN A 21 5.33 2.13 10.61
N GLY A 22 4.37 2.63 11.41
CA GLY A 22 4.33 2.37 12.85
C GLY A 22 4.23 0.87 13.15
N LYS A 23 3.34 0.17 12.45
CA LYS A 23 3.15 -1.28 12.60
C LYS A 23 4.38 -2.11 12.19
N LEU A 24 5.14 -1.68 11.19
CA LEU A 24 6.42 -2.32 10.81
C LEU A 24 7.42 -2.28 11.96
N TYR A 25 7.51 -1.16 12.68
CA TYR A 25 8.38 -1.03 13.83
C TYR A 25 7.92 -1.93 14.99
N GLU A 26 6.64 -1.84 15.35
CA GLU A 26 6.02 -2.64 16.43
C GLU A 26 6.13 -4.16 16.18
N ASN A 27 6.05 -4.59 14.92
CA ASN A 27 6.01 -6.01 14.53
C ASN A 27 7.31 -6.48 13.85
N SER A 28 8.42 -5.78 14.07
CA SER A 28 9.73 -6.13 13.50
C SER A 28 10.16 -7.56 13.85
N ALA A 29 9.92 -8.00 15.09
CA ALA A 29 10.20 -9.38 15.54
C ALA A 29 9.36 -10.44 14.82
N LYS A 30 8.17 -10.07 14.33
CA LYS A 30 7.28 -10.93 13.54
C LYS A 30 7.56 -10.86 12.04
N GLN A 31 8.64 -10.17 11.65
CA GLN A 31 9.04 -9.96 10.26
C GLN A 31 7.92 -9.40 9.36
N LEU A 32 7.07 -8.51 9.91
CA LEU A 32 6.11 -7.79 9.07
C LEU A 32 6.85 -7.02 7.98
N ARG A 33 6.41 -7.18 6.74
CA ARG A 33 6.93 -6.47 5.57
C ARG A 33 5.77 -5.75 4.89
N CYS A 34 6.01 -4.53 4.43
CA CYS A 34 5.04 -3.72 3.70
C CYS A 34 5.76 -2.95 2.60
N PHE A 35 5.10 -2.70 1.48
CA PHE A 35 5.57 -1.79 0.42
C PHE A 35 4.38 -1.19 -0.34
N VAL A 36 4.61 -0.04 -0.96
CA VAL A 36 3.64 0.65 -1.83
C VAL A 36 4.15 0.64 -3.26
N VAL A 37 3.25 0.33 -4.19
CA VAL A 37 3.44 0.36 -5.64
C VAL A 37 2.50 1.40 -6.21
N TYR A 38 3.06 2.51 -6.70
CA TYR A 38 2.32 3.51 -7.46
C TYR A 38 2.25 3.07 -8.93
N ILE A 39 1.04 2.91 -9.46
CA ILE A 39 0.79 2.45 -10.83
C ILE A 39 0.53 3.67 -11.70
N THR A 40 1.37 3.87 -12.71
CA THR A 40 1.29 5.00 -13.65
C THR A 40 1.97 4.66 -14.97
N ASP A 41 1.49 5.27 -16.05
CA ASP A 41 2.10 5.30 -17.38
C ASP A 41 3.20 6.38 -17.52
N GLU A 42 3.45 7.19 -16.48
CA GLU A 42 4.45 8.24 -16.45
C GLU A 42 5.50 8.04 -15.33
N PRO A 43 6.17 6.87 -15.22
CA PRO A 43 6.99 6.53 -14.05
C PRO A 43 8.09 7.55 -13.75
N ALA A 44 8.79 8.04 -14.79
CA ALA A 44 9.88 8.99 -14.66
C ALA A 44 9.44 10.33 -14.03
N LYS A 45 8.20 10.76 -14.26
CA LYS A 45 7.66 11.99 -13.67
C LYS A 45 7.32 11.79 -12.19
N PHE A 46 6.77 10.64 -11.85
CA PHE A 46 6.24 10.38 -10.51
C PHE A 46 7.27 9.82 -9.52
N GLU A 47 8.45 9.38 -9.97
CA GLU A 47 9.56 9.00 -9.07
C GLU A 47 9.96 10.14 -8.14
N GLU A 48 10.14 11.36 -8.68
CA GLU A 48 10.49 12.54 -7.88
C GLU A 48 9.37 12.94 -6.92
N GLU A 49 8.11 12.90 -7.37
CA GLU A 49 6.94 13.20 -6.53
C GLU A 49 6.81 12.21 -5.37
N LEU A 50 7.01 10.92 -5.64
CA LEU A 50 6.96 9.86 -4.63
C LEU A 50 8.10 9.99 -3.61
N ALA A 51 9.31 10.34 -4.06
CA ALA A 51 10.44 10.65 -3.18
C ALA A 51 10.17 11.89 -2.31
N ALA A 52 9.61 12.96 -2.89
CA ALA A 52 9.24 14.17 -2.16
C ALA A 52 8.15 13.88 -1.12
N LEU A 53 7.14 13.08 -1.46
CA LEU A 53 6.08 12.61 -0.55
C LEU A 53 6.67 11.81 0.62
N ALA A 54 7.60 10.88 0.34
CA ALA A 54 8.28 10.10 1.37
C ALA A 54 9.04 10.99 2.36
N VAL A 55 9.79 11.99 1.86
CA VAL A 55 10.54 12.95 2.69
C VAL A 55 9.57 13.80 3.51
N LYS A 56 8.57 14.41 2.87
CA LYS A 56 7.55 15.27 3.51
C LYS A 56 6.85 14.57 4.67
N HIS A 57 6.52 13.28 4.50
CA HIS A 57 5.79 12.50 5.49
C HIS A 57 6.66 11.57 6.35
N ARG A 58 7.98 11.62 6.17
CA ARG A 58 8.97 10.81 6.89
C ARG A 58 8.69 9.30 6.78
N LEU A 59 8.32 8.83 5.59
CA LEU A 59 8.15 7.41 5.27
C LEU A 59 9.52 6.78 5.02
N ARG A 60 10.18 6.31 6.09
CA ARG A 60 11.57 5.83 6.10
C ARG A 60 11.70 4.32 6.02
N THR A 61 10.76 3.58 6.61
CA THR A 61 10.84 2.11 6.69
C THR A 61 9.89 1.41 5.73
N LEU A 62 9.06 2.17 5.02
CA LEU A 62 8.11 1.70 4.03
C LEU A 62 8.68 1.98 2.63
N PRO A 63 9.16 0.95 1.90
CA PRO A 63 9.55 1.10 0.50
C PRO A 63 8.36 1.58 -0.33
N LEU A 64 8.63 2.59 -1.16
CA LEU A 64 7.72 3.09 -2.18
C LEU A 64 8.38 2.82 -3.54
N THR A 65 7.62 2.29 -4.49
CA THR A 65 8.09 2.04 -5.85
C THR A 65 7.04 2.52 -6.84
N VAL A 66 7.49 2.77 -8.06
CA VAL A 66 6.62 3.03 -9.21
C VAL A 66 6.55 1.77 -10.07
N PHE A 67 5.41 1.53 -10.70
CA PHE A 67 5.19 0.48 -11.70
C PHE A 67 4.72 1.14 -12.98
N ASP A 68 5.41 0.83 -14.09
CA ASP A 68 5.11 1.34 -15.42
C ASP A 68 3.91 0.59 -16.03
N GLY A 69 2.80 1.30 -16.22
CA GLY A 69 1.55 0.81 -16.82
C GLY A 69 0.31 1.22 -16.03
N VAL A 70 -0.86 0.78 -16.50
CA VAL A 70 -2.17 1.19 -15.94
C VAL A 70 -2.87 0.09 -15.13
N ASP A 71 -2.56 -1.17 -15.42
CA ASP A 71 -3.23 -2.34 -14.84
C ASP A 71 -2.45 -2.96 -13.66
N GLY A 72 -1.20 -2.53 -13.45
CA GLY A 72 -0.27 -3.16 -12.52
C GLY A 72 0.22 -4.53 -13.01
N PRO A 73 0.89 -5.31 -12.15
CA PRO A 73 1.38 -6.64 -12.51
C PRO A 73 0.23 -7.59 -12.90
N GLN A 74 0.32 -8.22 -14.07
CA GLN A 74 -0.77 -9.03 -14.65
C GLN A 74 -1.21 -10.19 -13.75
N GLU A 75 -0.26 -10.80 -13.04
CA GLU A 75 -0.50 -11.96 -12.16
C GLU A 75 -1.34 -11.60 -10.94
N ILE A 76 -1.31 -10.32 -10.53
CA ILE A 76 -2.04 -9.83 -9.36
C ILE A 76 -3.52 -9.57 -9.68
N LYS A 77 -3.86 -9.35 -10.96
CA LYS A 77 -5.24 -9.16 -11.45
C LYS A 77 -5.98 -8.06 -10.68
N LEU A 78 -5.36 -6.88 -10.58
CA LEU A 78 -5.96 -5.73 -9.92
C LEU A 78 -7.28 -5.33 -10.60
N SER A 79 -8.24 -4.87 -9.80
CA SER A 79 -9.46 -4.31 -10.35
C SER A 79 -9.14 -2.99 -11.08
N PRO A 80 -9.63 -2.80 -12.33
CA PRO A 80 -9.46 -1.52 -13.04
C PRO A 80 -10.28 -0.40 -12.41
N LYS A 81 -11.27 -0.73 -11.57
CA LYS A 81 -12.12 0.23 -10.86
C LYS A 81 -11.57 0.62 -9.48
N ALA A 82 -10.56 -0.09 -8.99
CA ALA A 82 -9.97 0.22 -7.69
C ALA A 82 -8.93 1.32 -7.84
N GLU A 83 -9.07 2.39 -7.08
CA GLU A 83 -8.01 3.40 -6.95
C GLU A 83 -6.88 2.88 -6.06
N ASN A 84 -7.24 2.14 -5.00
CA ASN A 84 -6.33 1.55 -4.05
C ASN A 84 -6.67 0.07 -3.85
N THR A 85 -5.68 -0.81 -3.96
CA THR A 85 -5.82 -2.23 -3.63
C THR A 85 -4.77 -2.61 -2.59
N VAL A 86 -5.19 -3.30 -1.52
CA VAL A 86 -4.29 -3.78 -0.47
C VAL A 86 -4.41 -5.28 -0.30
N LEU A 87 -3.30 -5.96 -0.50
CA LEU A 87 -3.18 -7.40 -0.34
C LEU A 87 -2.37 -7.73 0.90
N MET A 88 -2.90 -8.62 1.73
CA MET A 88 -2.20 -9.14 2.90
C MET A 88 -1.91 -10.63 2.71
N TRP A 89 -0.65 -10.99 2.86
CA TRP A 89 -0.13 -12.33 2.63
C TRP A 89 0.46 -12.92 3.91
N LYS A 90 0.23 -14.22 4.13
CA LYS A 90 0.94 -15.05 5.10
C LYS A 90 1.56 -16.24 4.36
N GLY A 91 2.88 -16.29 4.28
CA GLY A 91 3.57 -17.20 3.36
C GLY A 91 3.16 -16.92 1.90
N LEU A 92 2.78 -17.97 1.17
CA LEU A 92 2.34 -17.90 -0.23
C LEU A 92 0.83 -17.72 -0.41
N GLN A 93 0.09 -17.41 0.67
CA GLN A 93 -1.37 -17.30 0.63
C GLN A 93 -1.83 -15.87 0.91
N VAL A 94 -2.71 -15.34 0.06
CA VAL A 94 -3.48 -14.13 0.33
C VAL A 94 -4.49 -14.42 1.43
N LYS A 95 -4.40 -13.68 2.54
CA LYS A 95 -5.33 -13.74 3.67
C LYS A 95 -6.39 -12.66 3.60
N SER A 96 -6.06 -11.52 2.99
CA SER A 96 -7.00 -10.42 2.81
C SER A 96 -6.74 -9.70 1.49
N ASN A 97 -7.82 -9.27 0.84
CA ASN A 97 -7.81 -8.49 -0.40
C ASN A 97 -8.84 -7.38 -0.26
N TYR A 98 -8.37 -6.13 -0.22
CA TYR A 98 -9.20 -4.93 -0.17
C TYR A 98 -9.03 -4.18 -1.47
N ALA A 99 -10.13 -3.93 -2.18
CA ALA A 99 -10.15 -3.15 -3.42
C ALA A 99 -11.09 -1.96 -3.22
N PHE A 100 -10.53 -0.77 -3.08
CA PHE A 100 -11.24 0.48 -2.83
C PHE A 100 -11.37 1.25 -4.15
N GLY A 101 -12.60 1.56 -4.53
CA GLY A 101 -12.89 2.56 -5.54
C GLY A 101 -12.50 3.97 -5.10
N GLU A 102 -12.79 4.94 -5.98
CA GLU A 102 -12.53 6.35 -5.71
C GLU A 102 -13.21 6.81 -4.42
N GLY A 103 -12.43 7.35 -3.49
CA GLY A 103 -12.93 7.86 -2.21
C GLY A 103 -13.38 6.80 -1.19
N GLU A 104 -13.33 5.50 -1.52
CA GLU A 104 -13.77 4.44 -0.61
C GLU A 104 -12.73 4.11 0.48
N MET A 105 -11.46 4.48 0.28
CA MET A 105 -10.42 4.35 1.30
C MET A 105 -10.47 5.54 2.27
N ASP A 106 -11.53 5.60 3.08
CA ASP A 106 -11.72 6.60 4.13
C ASP A 106 -10.98 6.24 5.43
N GLU A 107 -11.11 7.08 6.46
CA GLU A 107 -10.46 6.87 7.76
C GLU A 107 -10.86 5.54 8.41
N ASN A 108 -12.14 5.16 8.33
CA ASN A 108 -12.64 3.90 8.89
C ASN A 108 -12.07 2.69 8.14
N ALA A 109 -12.02 2.77 6.81
CA ALA A 109 -11.41 1.75 5.96
C ALA A 109 -9.93 1.55 6.30
N VAL A 110 -9.20 2.65 6.52
CA VAL A 110 -7.79 2.61 6.93
C VAL A 110 -7.62 1.94 8.30
N GLU A 111 -8.45 2.26 9.30
CA GLU A 111 -8.38 1.60 10.61
C GLU A 111 -8.69 0.11 10.52
N ASN A 112 -9.74 -0.26 9.79
CA ASN A 112 -10.11 -1.66 9.58
C ASN A 112 -9.00 -2.46 8.88
N LEU A 113 -8.32 -1.84 7.92
CA LEU A 113 -7.19 -2.44 7.24
C LEU A 113 -6.02 -2.69 8.21
N VAL A 114 -5.70 -1.71 9.07
CA VAL A 114 -4.64 -1.87 10.07
C VAL A 114 -4.98 -2.95 11.09
N LEU A 115 -6.24 -3.09 11.48
CA LEU A 115 -6.71 -4.20 12.33
C LEU A 115 -6.57 -5.56 11.61
N GLY A 116 -6.82 -5.58 10.30
CA GLY A 116 -6.68 -6.76 9.44
C GLY A 116 -5.28 -7.38 9.44
N LEU A 117 -4.24 -6.63 9.86
CA LEU A 117 -2.88 -7.16 10.01
C LEU A 117 -2.80 -8.39 10.92
N ASN A 118 -3.73 -8.55 11.88
CA ASN A 118 -3.79 -9.72 12.74
C ASN A 118 -3.84 -11.04 11.94
N ALA A 119 -4.53 -11.06 10.79
CA ALA A 119 -4.65 -12.24 9.94
C ALA A 119 -3.29 -12.75 9.38
N ILE A 120 -2.25 -11.90 9.39
CA ILE A 120 -0.91 -12.23 8.89
C ILE A 120 0.18 -12.17 9.97
N LEU A 121 -0.16 -11.74 11.19
CA LEU A 121 0.76 -11.57 12.33
C LEU A 121 0.62 -12.65 13.42
N GLU A 122 -0.32 -13.57 13.25
CA GLU A 122 -0.47 -14.78 14.07
C GLU A 122 0.66 -15.78 13.88
#